data_AF-A0A817MPI0-F1
#
_entry.id   AF-A0A817MPI0-F1
#
_cell.length_a   1.000
_cell.length_b   1.000
_cell.length_c   1.000
_cell.angle_alpha   90.00
_cell.angle_beta   90.00
_cell.angle_gamma   90.00
#
_symmetry.space_group_name_H-M   'P 1'
#
loop_
_entity.id
_entity.type
_entity.pdbx_description
1 polymer ?
#
loop_
_entity_poly.entity_id
_entity_poly.type
_entity_poly.pdbx_seq_one_letter_code
_entity_poly.pdbx_strand_id
1 'polypeptide(L)'
;NSNELYLRYIDDIFITISWPIQYLSKQIDRWNKVDRNIKLKAEVGHSINCLDVCIENKNGELFTKVYHKPAYEPYYLPFNSIHPMHMKKNIPFEILIIKYCSTFDAYLYEREKLRMALLLNRYPGEFIDKQFSRVFQKYYITQPLSTKNYNISREKIRCARIQEKILIDHGKTMFVHFTYCLNMKTFSVKFHTLWNKYFIESPINEIKPVLGTGNVKNLQQQLIHNK
;
A
#
# COMPACT_ATOMS: atom_id res chain seq x y z
N ASN A 1 13.85 27.97 15.22
CA ASN A 1 13.11 26.73 14.86
C ASN A 1 13.44 26.36 13.43
N SER A 2 14.48 25.56 13.21
CA SER A 2 14.79 25.07 11.88
C SER A 2 13.79 23.98 11.51
N ASN A 3 13.06 24.15 10.40
CA ASN A 3 12.18 23.12 9.81
C ASN A 3 13.03 22.03 9.10
N GLU A 4 14.03 21.53 9.80
CA GLU A 4 14.96 20.53 9.29
C GLU A 4 14.40 19.14 9.59
N LEU A 5 14.27 18.36 8.53
CA LEU A 5 13.65 17.04 8.53
C LEU A 5 14.76 16.02 8.28
N TYR A 6 14.86 15.02 9.14
CA TYR A 6 15.72 13.86 8.96
C TYR A 6 14.85 12.62 8.87
N LEU A 7 14.93 11.91 7.74
CA LEU A 7 14.27 10.64 7.52
C LEU A 7 15.31 9.60 7.09
N ARG A 8 15.10 8.37 7.56
CA ARG A 8 15.91 7.21 7.18
C ARG A 8 15.00 6.03 6.88
N TYR A 9 15.25 5.36 5.76
CA TYR A 9 14.64 4.10 5.40
C TYR A 9 15.74 3.10 5.04
N ILE A 10 16.02 2.16 5.96
CA ILE A 10 17.12 1.20 5.85
C ILE A 10 18.47 1.93 5.63
N ASP A 11 18.95 1.99 4.38
CA ASP A 11 20.22 2.60 3.99
C ASP A 11 20.04 3.97 3.31
N ASP A 12 18.81 4.31 2.91
CA ASP A 12 18.49 5.60 2.28
C ASP A 12 18.23 6.67 3.34
N ILE A 13 18.86 7.82 3.17
CA ILE A 13 18.76 8.97 4.07
C ILE A 13 18.25 10.18 3.28
N PHE A 14 17.23 10.85 3.81
CA PHE A 14 16.72 12.11 3.28
C PHE A 14 16.80 13.18 4.36
N ILE A 15 17.40 14.33 4.01
CA ILE A 15 17.61 15.44 4.95
C ILE A 15 17.24 16.75 4.27
N THR A 16 16.48 17.62 4.96
CA THR A 16 16.35 19.03 4.59
C THR A 16 17.28 19.87 5.46
N ILE A 17 18.03 20.78 4.83
CA ILE A 17 19.08 21.55 5.50
C ILE A 17 18.95 23.01 5.07
N SER A 18 19.13 23.92 6.03
CA SER A 18 19.09 25.38 5.78
C SER A 18 20.48 26.00 5.57
N TRP A 19 21.54 25.20 5.64
CA TRP A 19 22.93 25.62 5.54
C TRP A 19 23.37 25.89 4.10
N PRO A 20 24.39 26.75 3.90
CA PRO A 20 25.02 26.90 2.59
C PRO A 20 25.65 25.59 2.12
N ILE A 21 25.55 25.31 0.81
CA ILE A 21 26.01 24.06 0.19
C ILE A 21 27.48 23.71 0.51
N GLN A 22 28.33 24.72 0.66
CA GLN A 22 29.75 24.55 0.98
C GLN A 22 29.96 23.93 2.37
N TYR A 23 29.15 24.33 3.35
CA TYR A 23 29.20 23.74 4.69
C TYR A 23 28.67 22.32 4.68
N LEU A 24 27.60 22.06 3.93
CA LEU A 24 27.06 20.71 3.78
C LEU A 24 28.08 19.75 3.16
N SER A 25 28.78 20.19 2.09
CA SER A 25 29.83 19.38 1.45
C SER A 25 30.95 19.01 2.44
N LYS A 26 31.48 19.99 3.19
CA LYS A 26 32.48 19.75 4.25
C LYS A 26 31.96 18.80 5.34
N GLN A 27 30.68 18.87 5.66
CA GLN A 27 30.08 18.01 6.67
C GLN A 27 29.92 16.57 6.17
N ILE A 28 29.52 16.37 4.92
CA ILE A 28 29.46 15.05 4.28
C ILE A 28 30.87 14.42 4.24
N ASP A 29 31.91 15.20 3.93
CA ASP A 29 33.29 14.73 3.97
C ASP A 29 33.73 14.28 5.38
N ARG A 30 33.27 14.99 6.42
CA ARG A 30 33.51 14.59 7.81
C ARG A 30 32.78 13.30 8.16
N TRP A 31 31.51 13.16 7.78
CA TRP A 31 30.75 11.93 7.99
C TRP A 31 31.38 10.73 7.29
N ASN A 32 31.88 10.93 6.07
CA ASN A 32 32.60 9.92 5.30
C ASN A 32 33.96 9.49 5.88
N LYS A 33 34.46 10.17 6.92
CA LYS A 33 35.69 9.80 7.64
C LYS A 33 35.43 8.99 8.91
N VAL A 34 34.18 8.92 9.38
CA VAL A 34 33.83 8.24 10.63
C VAL A 34 34.05 6.74 10.52
N ASP A 35 33.62 6.13 9.42
CA ASP A 35 33.76 4.70 9.16
C ASP A 35 34.55 4.48 7.85
N ARG A 36 35.46 3.49 7.85
CA ARG A 36 36.28 3.16 6.67
C ARG A 36 35.52 2.34 5.64
N ASN A 37 34.54 1.57 6.09
CA ASN A 37 33.76 0.62 5.30
C ASN A 37 32.46 1.23 4.76
N ILE A 38 31.96 2.32 5.36
CA ILE A 38 30.72 2.98 4.94
C ILE A 38 31.04 4.34 4.30
N LYS A 39 30.53 4.55 3.08
CA LYS A 39 30.62 5.83 2.36
C LYS A 39 29.23 6.33 1.98
N LEU A 40 28.92 7.54 2.41
CA LEU A 40 27.76 8.31 2.02
C LEU A 40 28.01 8.96 0.65
N LYS A 41 27.17 8.62 -0.32
CA LYS A 41 27.06 9.33 -1.59
C LYS A 41 25.83 10.24 -1.50
N ALA A 42 26.07 11.55 -1.47
CA ALA A 42 24.99 12.53 -1.35
C ALA A 42 24.64 13.13 -2.72
N GLU A 43 23.35 13.23 -3.00
CA GLU A 43 22.79 14.04 -4.08
C GLU A 43 22.12 15.26 -3.44
N VAL A 44 22.51 16.46 -3.86
CA VAL A 44 22.00 17.71 -3.28
C VAL A 44 21.42 18.58 -4.37
N GLY A 45 20.19 19.07 -4.16
CA GLY A 45 19.53 19.98 -5.08
C GLY A 45 18.15 20.41 -4.58
N HIS A 46 17.52 21.30 -5.34
CA HIS A 46 16.14 21.72 -5.07
C HIS A 46 15.11 20.62 -5.38
N SER A 47 15.46 19.68 -6.27
CA SER A 47 14.66 18.52 -6.59
C SER A 47 15.54 17.29 -6.49
N ILE A 48 15.14 16.32 -5.67
CA ILE A 48 15.86 15.05 -5.50
C ILE A 48 14.91 13.86 -5.55
N ASN A 49 15.44 12.73 -5.97
CA ASN A 49 14.68 11.48 -6.01
C ASN A 49 15.10 10.63 -4.81
N CYS A 50 14.13 10.15 -4.04
CA CYS A 50 14.36 9.27 -2.91
C CYS A 50 13.30 8.17 -2.94
N LEU A 51 13.73 6.91 -2.98
CA LEU A 51 12.87 5.75 -3.23
C LEU A 51 12.04 5.96 -4.52
N ASP A 52 10.71 5.78 -4.44
CA ASP A 52 9.78 5.93 -5.56
C ASP A 52 9.16 7.35 -5.63
N VAL A 53 9.80 8.34 -4.98
CA VAL A 53 9.26 9.71 -4.87
C VAL A 53 10.29 10.74 -5.32
N CYS A 54 9.86 11.67 -6.17
CA CYS A 54 10.59 12.88 -6.51
C CYS A 54 10.09 14.00 -5.61
N ILE A 55 11.00 14.62 -4.87
CA ILE A 55 10.73 15.63 -3.86
C ILE A 55 11.33 16.95 -4.34
N GLU A 56 10.48 17.96 -4.49
CA GLU A 56 10.84 19.29 -4.95
C GLU A 56 10.57 20.31 -3.84
N ASN A 57 11.58 21.10 -3.47
CA ASN A 57 11.44 22.20 -2.52
C ASN A 57 11.11 23.50 -3.25
N LYS A 58 9.90 24.01 -3.04
CA LYS A 58 9.45 25.32 -3.53
C LYS A 58 9.30 26.26 -2.33
N ASN A 59 10.26 27.17 -2.17
CA ASN A 59 10.22 28.22 -1.15
C ASN A 59 9.99 27.70 0.29
N GLY A 60 10.56 26.54 0.64
CA GLY A 60 10.42 25.92 1.96
C GLY A 60 9.29 24.90 2.07
N GLU A 61 8.46 24.75 1.06
CA GLU A 61 7.42 23.72 0.99
C GLU A 61 7.86 22.55 0.11
N LEU A 62 7.70 21.32 0.61
CA LEU A 62 8.03 20.10 -0.11
C LEU A 62 6.84 19.61 -0.93
N PHE A 63 7.02 19.56 -2.24
CA PHE A 63 6.09 18.97 -3.19
C PHE A 63 6.61 17.61 -3.62
N THR A 64 5.74 16.61 -3.62
CA THR A 64 6.10 15.25 -3.98
C THR A 64 5.34 14.80 -5.22
N LYS A 65 5.99 14.00 -6.06
CA LYS A 65 5.39 13.29 -7.19
C LYS A 65 6.03 11.91 -7.32
N VAL A 66 5.40 10.99 -8.04
CA VAL A 66 5.99 9.66 -8.27
C VAL A 66 7.26 9.80 -9.11
N TYR A 67 8.32 9.14 -8.67
CA TYR A 67 9.56 9.01 -9.43
C TYR A 67 9.62 7.65 -10.11
N HIS A 68 9.93 7.65 -11.40
CA HIS A 68 10.21 6.45 -12.17
C HIS A 68 11.67 6.45 -12.55
N LYS A 69 12.40 5.39 -12.21
CA LYS A 69 13.80 5.23 -12.65
C LYS A 69 13.87 5.28 -14.18
N PRO A 70 14.98 5.73 -14.80
CA PRO A 70 15.09 5.75 -16.26
C PRO A 70 14.89 4.38 -16.93
N ALA A 71 15.26 3.30 -16.22
CA ALA A 71 15.05 1.92 -16.65
C ALA A 71 13.65 1.37 -16.31
N TYR A 72 12.72 2.21 -15.85
CA TYR A 72 11.36 1.79 -15.56
C TYR A 72 10.64 1.41 -16.85
N GLU A 73 10.18 0.18 -16.91
CA GLU A 73 9.28 -0.31 -17.93
C GLU A 73 7.86 -0.40 -17.36
N PRO A 74 6.82 -0.01 -18.11
CA PRO A 74 5.42 -0.11 -17.68
C PRO A 74 4.91 -1.57 -17.76
N TYR A 75 5.71 -2.53 -17.32
CA TYR A 75 5.34 -3.94 -17.29
C TYR A 75 4.60 -4.25 -15.99
N TYR A 76 3.32 -4.60 -16.14
CA TYR A 76 2.49 -5.11 -15.07
C TYR A 76 2.11 -6.54 -15.38
N LEU A 77 1.71 -7.31 -14.37
CA LEU A 77 1.23 -8.66 -14.59
C LEU A 77 0.10 -8.66 -15.64
N PRO A 78 0.26 -9.30 -16.80
CA PRO A 78 -0.76 -9.24 -17.86
C PRO A 78 -2.10 -9.79 -17.39
N PHE A 79 -3.20 -9.16 -17.81
CA PHE A 79 -4.54 -9.56 -17.37
C PHE A 79 -4.93 -10.98 -17.82
N ASN A 80 -4.38 -11.45 -18.94
CA ASN A 80 -4.60 -12.80 -19.48
C ASN A 80 -3.71 -13.88 -18.84
N SER A 81 -2.79 -13.52 -17.93
CA SER A 81 -1.91 -14.50 -17.27
C SER A 81 -2.68 -15.46 -16.36
N ILE A 82 -2.14 -16.66 -16.09
CA ILE A 82 -2.78 -17.67 -15.22
C ILE A 82 -2.49 -17.36 -13.74
N HIS A 83 -2.90 -16.17 -13.29
CA HIS A 83 -2.77 -15.74 -11.91
C HIS A 83 -4.15 -15.50 -11.29
N PRO A 84 -4.29 -15.71 -9.97
CA PRO A 84 -5.53 -15.43 -9.25
C PRO A 84 -6.03 -14.00 -9.49
N MET A 85 -7.34 -13.87 -9.70
CA MET A 85 -7.97 -12.57 -10.01
C MET A 85 -7.74 -11.52 -8.90
N HIS A 86 -7.56 -11.94 -7.64
CA HIS A 86 -7.29 -11.01 -6.55
C HIS A 86 -5.94 -10.29 -6.69
N MET A 87 -4.92 -10.94 -7.29
CA MET A 87 -3.63 -10.30 -7.57
C MET A 87 -3.80 -9.22 -8.63
N LYS A 88 -4.48 -9.56 -9.74
CA LYS A 88 -4.77 -8.62 -10.83
C LYS A 88 -5.61 -7.42 -10.37
N LYS A 89 -6.57 -7.63 -9.46
CA LYS A 89 -7.37 -6.56 -8.84
C LYS A 89 -6.57 -5.61 -7.94
N ASN A 90 -5.42 -6.04 -7.43
CA ASN A 90 -4.60 -5.22 -6.54
C ASN A 90 -3.54 -4.40 -7.27
N ILE A 91 -3.35 -4.63 -8.57
CA ILE A 91 -2.36 -3.91 -9.37
C ILE A 91 -2.79 -2.45 -9.67
N PRO A 92 -4.04 -2.16 -10.06
CA PRO A 92 -4.50 -0.77 -10.25
C PRO A 92 -4.77 -0.07 -8.91
N PHE A 93 -3.72 0.20 -8.14
CA PHE A 93 -3.83 0.73 -6.79
C PHE A 93 -3.52 2.23 -6.73
N GLU A 94 -4.48 3.06 -7.18
CA GLU A 94 -4.39 4.53 -7.17
C GLU A 94 -4.13 5.14 -5.78
N ILE A 95 -4.36 4.38 -4.71
CA ILE A 95 -4.11 4.83 -3.32
C ILE A 95 -2.70 5.40 -3.15
N LEU A 96 -1.70 4.74 -3.73
CA LEU A 96 -0.31 5.13 -3.53
C LEU A 96 -0.04 6.42 -4.30
N ILE A 97 -0.58 6.54 -5.51
CA ILE A 97 -0.44 7.74 -6.34
C ILE A 97 -1.02 8.97 -5.64
N ILE A 98 -2.24 8.88 -5.08
CA ILE A 98 -2.85 10.00 -4.36
C ILE A 98 -2.02 10.39 -3.12
N LYS A 99 -1.44 9.40 -2.42
CA LYS A 99 -0.58 9.67 -1.25
C LYS A 99 0.71 10.38 -1.66
N TYR A 100 1.34 9.94 -2.74
CA TYR A 100 2.65 10.44 -3.17
C TYR A 100 2.57 11.78 -3.91
N CYS A 101 1.51 12.07 -4.67
CA CYS A 101 1.40 13.32 -5.41
C CYS A 101 0.85 14.45 -4.52
N SER A 102 1.61 15.54 -4.36
CA SER A 102 1.16 16.73 -3.60
C SER A 102 0.16 17.60 -4.37
N THR A 103 0.20 17.59 -5.72
CA THR A 103 -0.70 18.39 -6.56
C THR A 103 -1.67 17.51 -7.35
N PHE A 104 -2.82 18.07 -7.71
CA PHE A 104 -3.81 17.39 -8.54
C PHE A 104 -3.27 17.06 -9.93
N ASP A 105 -2.49 17.96 -10.53
CA ASP A 105 -1.91 17.75 -11.86
C ASP A 105 -0.89 16.60 -11.88
N ALA A 106 -0.05 16.51 -10.84
CA ALA A 106 0.90 15.40 -10.70
C ALA A 106 0.18 14.07 -10.49
N TYR A 107 -0.93 14.08 -9.74
CA TYR A 107 -1.80 12.91 -9.60
C TYR A 107 -2.42 12.50 -10.94
N LEU A 108 -3.00 13.45 -11.67
CA LEU A 108 -3.69 13.18 -12.93
C LEU A 108 -2.72 12.62 -13.97
N TYR A 109 -1.54 13.23 -14.09
CA TYR A 109 -0.48 12.75 -14.99
C TYR A 109 -0.10 11.30 -14.69
N GLU A 110 0.18 10.99 -13.42
CA GLU A 110 0.60 9.65 -13.01
C GLU A 110 -0.53 8.62 -13.14
N ARG A 111 -1.77 9.03 -12.88
CA ARG A 111 -2.96 8.21 -13.08
C ARG A 111 -3.15 7.82 -14.54
N GLU A 112 -3.02 8.78 -15.47
CA GLU A 112 -3.14 8.48 -16.89
C GLU A 112 -1.98 7.61 -17.38
N LYS A 113 -0.76 7.84 -16.87
CA LYS A 113 0.38 6.96 -17.14
C LYS A 113 0.12 5.52 -16.68
N LEU A 114 -0.44 5.34 -15.48
CA LEU A 114 -0.85 4.02 -14.98
C LEU A 114 -1.95 3.41 -15.85
N ARG A 115 -2.98 4.18 -16.23
CA ARG A 115 -4.05 3.71 -17.11
C ARG A 115 -3.49 3.17 -18.42
N MET A 116 -2.60 3.94 -19.07
CA MET A 116 -1.96 3.52 -20.31
C MET A 116 -1.16 2.23 -20.13
N ALA A 117 -0.36 2.14 -19.08
CA ALA A 117 0.39 0.92 -18.78
C ALA A 117 -0.53 -0.30 -18.58
N LEU A 118 -1.64 -0.16 -17.86
CA LEU A 118 -2.58 -1.26 -17.65
C LEU A 118 -3.26 -1.72 -18.95
N LEU A 119 -3.64 -0.77 -19.81
CA LEU A 119 -4.19 -1.08 -21.13
C LEU A 119 -3.19 -1.85 -22.00
N LEU A 120 -1.91 -1.45 -21.99
CA LEU A 120 -0.83 -2.18 -22.67
C LEU A 120 -0.66 -3.60 -22.12
N ASN A 121 -0.90 -3.80 -20.82
CA ASN A 121 -0.90 -5.10 -20.16
C ASN A 121 -2.27 -5.84 -20.23
N ARG A 122 -3.11 -5.47 -21.21
CA ARG A 122 -4.38 -6.13 -21.57
C ARG A 122 -5.48 -6.05 -20.51
N TYR A 123 -5.42 -5.10 -19.59
CA TYR A 123 -6.52 -4.87 -18.66
C TYR A 123 -7.73 -4.25 -19.38
N PRO A 124 -8.95 -4.77 -19.21
CA PRO A 124 -10.15 -4.15 -19.76
C PRO A 124 -10.37 -2.74 -19.18
N GLY A 125 -10.76 -1.78 -20.01
CA GLY A 125 -10.98 -0.38 -19.58
C GLY A 125 -11.98 -0.28 -18.43
N GLU A 126 -13.13 -0.93 -18.54
CA GLU A 126 -14.14 -0.98 -17.49
C GLU A 126 -13.62 -1.56 -16.17
N PHE A 127 -12.70 -2.53 -16.25
CA PHE A 127 -12.08 -3.12 -15.07
C PHE A 127 -11.17 -2.11 -14.37
N ILE A 128 -10.38 -1.36 -15.14
CA ILE A 128 -9.52 -0.28 -14.63
C ILE A 128 -10.38 0.78 -13.94
N ASP A 129 -11.42 1.27 -14.62
CA ASP A 129 -12.32 2.29 -14.09
C ASP A 129 -12.99 1.83 -12.78
N LYS A 130 -13.43 0.57 -12.74
CA LYS A 130 -13.97 -0.04 -11.52
C LYS A 130 -12.95 -0.09 -10.39
N GLN A 131 -11.67 -0.39 -10.66
CA GLN A 131 -10.64 -0.39 -9.63
C GLN A 131 -10.32 1.02 -9.13
N PHE A 132 -10.33 2.00 -10.02
CA PHE A 132 -10.15 3.42 -9.68
C PHE A 132 -11.29 3.91 -8.78
N SER A 133 -12.54 3.65 -9.18
CA SER A 133 -13.72 3.97 -8.35
C SER A 133 -13.72 3.29 -6.98
N ARG A 134 -13.19 2.06 -6.89
CA ARG A 134 -13.07 1.32 -5.62
C ARG A 134 -12.23 2.09 -4.60
N VAL A 135 -11.21 2.83 -5.03
CA VAL A 135 -10.38 3.64 -4.12
C VAL A 135 -11.20 4.78 -3.52
N PHE A 136 -11.97 5.50 -4.32
CA PHE A 136 -12.84 6.56 -3.85
C PHE A 136 -13.93 6.05 -2.90
N GLN A 137 -14.54 4.90 -3.23
CA GLN A 137 -15.53 4.25 -2.37
C GLN A 137 -14.92 3.87 -1.01
N LYS A 138 -13.69 3.34 -1.00
CA LYS A 138 -13.00 2.94 0.25
C LYS A 138 -12.80 4.09 1.23
N TYR A 139 -12.63 5.32 0.75
CA TYR A 139 -12.42 6.50 1.59
C TYR A 139 -13.61 7.47 1.60
N TYR A 140 -14.78 7.01 1.16
CA TYR A 140 -16.01 7.81 1.16
C TYR A 140 -15.85 9.15 0.42
N ILE A 141 -15.09 9.14 -0.68
CA ILE A 141 -14.94 10.29 -1.57
C ILE A 141 -16.09 10.25 -2.57
N THR A 142 -17.09 11.11 -2.36
CA THR A 142 -18.34 11.13 -3.14
C THR A 142 -18.28 12.05 -4.36
N GLN A 143 -17.38 13.03 -4.35
CA GLN A 143 -17.22 14.00 -5.43
C GLN A 143 -16.00 13.66 -6.29
N PRO A 144 -16.03 13.92 -7.61
CA PRO A 144 -14.86 13.77 -8.46
C PRO A 144 -13.73 14.68 -7.96
N LEU A 145 -12.50 14.19 -8.05
CA LEU A 145 -11.33 14.98 -7.69
C LEU A 145 -11.15 16.14 -8.68
N SER A 146 -10.79 17.29 -8.12
CA SER A 146 -10.49 18.54 -8.79
C SER A 146 -9.39 19.25 -8.02
N THR A 147 -8.78 20.27 -8.62
CA THR A 147 -7.76 21.09 -7.97
C THR A 147 -8.22 21.65 -6.62
N LYS A 148 -9.53 21.92 -6.44
CA LYS A 148 -10.10 22.50 -5.23
C LYS A 148 -10.23 21.50 -4.07
N ASN A 149 -10.62 20.26 -4.35
CA ASN A 149 -10.93 19.25 -3.32
C ASN A 149 -9.84 18.16 -3.18
N TYR A 150 -8.80 18.19 -4.02
CA TYR A 150 -7.74 17.20 -4.03
C TYR A 150 -7.01 17.10 -2.70
N ASN A 151 -6.54 18.22 -2.16
CA ASN A 151 -5.77 18.24 -0.91
C ASN A 151 -6.57 17.68 0.28
N ILE A 152 -7.86 18.02 0.37
CA ILE A 152 -8.76 17.51 1.41
C ILE A 152 -8.91 15.98 1.28
N SER A 153 -9.13 15.49 0.06
CA SER A 153 -9.28 14.06 -0.21
C SER A 153 -7.99 13.30 0.05
N ARG A 154 -6.85 13.88 -0.33
CA ARG A 154 -5.52 13.35 -0.07
C ARG A 154 -5.23 13.22 1.41
N GLU A 155 -5.55 14.24 2.21
CA GLU A 155 -5.34 14.19 3.67
C GLU A 155 -6.23 13.12 4.32
N LYS A 156 -7.47 12.95 3.88
CA LYS A 156 -8.32 11.82 4.32
C LYS A 156 -7.65 10.47 4.04
N ILE A 157 -7.05 10.29 2.87
CA ILE A 157 -6.37 9.05 2.48
C ILE A 157 -5.06 8.84 3.26
N ARG A 158 -4.31 9.92 3.53
CA ARG A 158 -3.07 9.88 4.32
C ARG A 158 -3.34 9.56 5.79
N CYS A 159 -4.34 10.20 6.37
CA CYS A 159 -4.73 10.04 7.77
C CYS A 159 -5.58 8.78 8.04
N ALA A 160 -6.04 8.10 6.99
CA ALA A 160 -6.77 6.86 7.16
C ALA A 160 -5.89 5.83 7.89
N ARG A 161 -6.31 5.44 9.09
CA ARG A 161 -5.65 4.42 9.89
C ARG A 161 -5.42 3.17 9.04
N ILE A 162 -4.18 2.69 9.02
CA ILE A 162 -3.91 1.30 8.68
C ILE A 162 -4.75 0.50 9.68
N GLN A 163 -5.71 -0.31 9.21
CA GLN A 163 -6.44 -1.19 10.11
C GLN A 163 -5.40 -1.99 10.88
N GLU A 164 -5.28 -1.71 12.19
CA GLU A 164 -4.46 -2.53 13.06
C GLU A 164 -4.95 -3.96 12.85
N LYS A 165 -4.03 -4.84 12.44
CA LYS A 165 -4.33 -6.27 12.46
C LYS A 165 -4.74 -6.54 13.91
N ILE A 166 -5.97 -7.01 14.11
CA ILE A 166 -6.44 -7.43 15.42
C ILE A 166 -5.37 -8.37 15.97
N LEU A 167 -4.79 -8.01 17.11
CA LEU A 167 -3.79 -8.85 17.76
C LEU A 167 -4.47 -10.16 18.11
N ILE A 168 -4.06 -11.24 17.46
CA ILE A 168 -4.61 -12.56 17.75
C ILE A 168 -3.71 -13.21 18.80
N ASP A 169 -4.31 -13.60 19.92
CA ASP A 169 -3.65 -14.45 20.91
C ASP A 169 -3.56 -15.86 20.33
N HIS A 170 -2.37 -16.21 19.82
CA HIS A 170 -2.07 -17.54 19.28
C HIS A 170 -1.99 -18.64 20.35
N GLY A 171 -1.96 -18.29 21.65
CA GLY A 171 -2.10 -19.25 22.74
C GLY A 171 -3.54 -19.69 22.96
N LYS A 172 -4.52 -18.83 22.60
CA LYS A 172 -5.97 -19.08 22.78
C LYS A 172 -6.74 -19.24 21.47
N THR A 173 -6.10 -19.04 20.32
CA THR A 173 -6.76 -19.07 19.02
C THR A 173 -5.98 -19.94 18.05
N MET A 174 -6.66 -20.95 17.49
CA MET A 174 -6.09 -21.81 16.46
C MET A 174 -6.77 -21.56 15.12
N PHE A 175 -6.01 -21.19 14.09
CA PHE A 175 -6.56 -21.07 12.74
C PHE A 175 -6.54 -22.42 12.04
N VAL A 176 -7.72 -22.85 11.59
CA VAL A 176 -7.87 -24.08 10.81
C VAL A 176 -8.22 -23.69 9.39
N HIS A 177 -7.23 -23.84 8.50
CA HIS A 177 -7.41 -23.56 7.10
C HIS A 177 -7.99 -24.75 6.35
N PHE A 178 -9.06 -24.51 5.58
CA PHE A 178 -9.64 -25.55 4.74
C PHE A 178 -10.08 -25.00 3.38
N THR A 179 -10.10 -25.87 2.38
CA THR A 179 -10.63 -25.57 1.06
C THR A 179 -12.14 -25.83 1.06
N TYR A 180 -12.93 -24.79 0.84
CA TYR A 180 -14.39 -24.92 0.81
C TYR A 180 -14.86 -25.58 -0.50
N CYS A 181 -15.66 -26.64 -0.39
CA CYS A 181 -16.39 -27.25 -1.51
C CYS A 181 -17.91 -26.98 -1.37
N LEU A 182 -18.66 -26.94 -2.48
CA LEU A 182 -20.11 -26.67 -2.47
C LEU A 182 -20.92 -27.56 -1.51
N ASN A 183 -20.47 -28.79 -1.29
CA ASN A 183 -21.12 -29.76 -0.41
C ASN A 183 -20.80 -29.53 1.09
N MET A 184 -19.95 -28.55 1.43
CA MET A 184 -19.48 -28.27 2.78
C MET A 184 -20.22 -27.12 3.47
N LYS A 185 -21.44 -26.78 3.03
CA LYS A 185 -22.26 -25.71 3.63
C LYS A 185 -22.43 -25.85 5.15
N THR A 186 -22.54 -27.09 5.64
CA THR A 186 -22.72 -27.40 7.08
C THR A 186 -21.41 -27.70 7.81
N PHE A 187 -20.26 -27.63 7.13
CA PHE A 187 -18.97 -28.03 7.69
C PHE A 187 -18.61 -27.23 8.93
N SER A 188 -18.80 -25.91 8.93
CA SER A 188 -18.48 -25.07 10.09
C SER A 188 -19.24 -25.51 11.35
N VAL A 189 -20.55 -25.72 11.22
CA VAL A 189 -21.40 -26.18 12.33
C VAL A 189 -20.96 -27.57 12.80
N LYS A 190 -20.75 -28.51 11.87
CA LYS A 190 -20.33 -29.87 12.21
C LYS A 190 -18.95 -29.90 12.87
N PHE A 191 -18.01 -29.10 12.38
CA PHE A 191 -16.67 -28.97 12.94
C PHE A 191 -16.73 -28.46 14.38
N HIS A 192 -17.47 -27.38 14.65
CA HIS A 192 -17.61 -26.86 16.02
C HIS A 192 -18.34 -27.85 16.94
N THR A 193 -19.31 -28.59 16.41
CA THR A 193 -20.00 -29.65 17.16
C THR A 193 -19.02 -30.76 17.57
N LEU A 194 -18.18 -31.21 16.63
CA LEU A 194 -17.14 -32.21 16.90
C LEU A 194 -16.06 -31.66 17.83
N TRP A 195 -15.65 -30.41 17.64
CA TRP A 195 -14.66 -29.75 18.48
C TRP A 195 -15.11 -29.72 19.93
N ASN A 196 -16.32 -29.24 20.18
CA ASN A 196 -16.89 -29.21 21.53
C ASN A 196 -17.07 -30.62 22.09
N LYS A 197 -17.48 -31.60 21.27
CA LYS A 197 -17.66 -32.97 21.74
C LYS A 197 -16.36 -33.61 22.25
N TYR A 198 -15.24 -33.39 21.56
CA TYR A 198 -13.99 -34.10 21.86
C TYR A 198 -12.99 -33.29 22.69
N PHE A 199 -13.04 -31.96 22.64
CA PHE A 199 -12.00 -31.11 23.23
C PHE A 199 -12.47 -30.26 24.41
N ILE A 200 -13.74 -30.35 24.83
CA ILE A 200 -14.25 -29.56 25.97
C ILE A 200 -13.62 -29.96 27.32
N GLU A 201 -13.26 -31.25 27.48
CA GLU A 201 -12.58 -31.79 28.67
C GLU A 201 -11.05 -31.94 28.47
N SER A 202 -10.54 -31.45 27.34
CA SER A 202 -9.12 -31.54 27.00
C SER A 202 -8.32 -30.36 27.59
N PRO A 203 -7.00 -30.48 27.79
CA PRO A 203 -6.13 -29.35 28.16
C PRO A 203 -6.16 -28.17 27.18
N ILE A 204 -6.74 -28.36 25.98
CA ILE A 204 -6.88 -27.32 24.95
C ILE A 204 -8.29 -26.73 24.86
N ASN A 205 -9.14 -26.93 25.88
CA ASN A 205 -10.51 -26.41 25.88
C ASN A 205 -10.60 -24.88 25.80
N GLU A 206 -9.56 -24.16 26.25
CA GLU A 206 -9.45 -22.71 26.13
C GLU A 206 -9.11 -22.24 24.71
N ILE A 207 -8.65 -23.15 23.83
CA ILE A 207 -8.32 -22.84 22.45
C ILE A 207 -9.60 -22.74 21.63
N LYS A 208 -9.85 -21.55 21.08
CA LYS A 208 -10.93 -21.30 20.14
C LYS A 208 -10.46 -21.57 18.71
N PRO A 209 -10.97 -22.60 18.03
CA PRO A 209 -10.65 -22.80 16.63
C PRO A 209 -11.40 -21.77 15.78
N VAL A 210 -10.68 -21.14 14.86
CA VAL A 210 -11.22 -20.21 13.87
C VAL A 210 -11.03 -20.83 12.50
N LEU A 211 -12.13 -21.25 11.90
CA LEU A 211 -12.12 -21.78 10.54
C LEU A 211 -11.88 -20.64 9.55
N GLY A 212 -10.80 -20.73 8.77
CA GLY A 212 -10.48 -19.77 7.72
C GLY A 212 -10.41 -20.47 6.37
N THR A 213 -11.27 -20.12 5.41
CA THR A 213 -11.08 -20.67 4.05
C THR A 213 -9.92 -19.95 3.37
N GLY A 214 -9.12 -20.65 2.57
CA GLY A 214 -8.23 -19.94 1.65
C GLY A 214 -9.09 -19.11 0.68
N ASN A 215 -9.01 -17.77 0.74
CA ASN A 215 -9.72 -16.78 -0.11
C ASN A 215 -11.16 -16.33 0.25
N VAL A 216 -11.48 -16.04 1.53
CA VAL A 216 -12.90 -15.81 1.96
C VAL A 216 -13.54 -14.45 1.63
N LYS A 217 -12.82 -13.36 1.36
CA LYS A 217 -13.50 -12.04 1.24
C LYS A 217 -14.51 -11.98 0.08
N ASN A 218 -14.29 -12.74 -1.01
CA ASN A 218 -15.24 -12.82 -2.12
C ASN A 218 -16.41 -13.79 -1.85
N LEU A 219 -16.21 -14.81 -0.99
CA LEU A 219 -17.20 -15.88 -0.79
C LEU A 219 -18.34 -15.40 0.12
N GLN A 220 -18.02 -14.64 1.17
CA GLN A 220 -19.04 -14.00 2.01
C GLN A 220 -19.90 -13.02 1.19
N GLN A 221 -19.31 -12.30 0.23
CA GLN A 221 -20.03 -11.42 -0.69
C GLN A 221 -20.94 -12.19 -1.67
N GLN A 222 -20.51 -13.35 -2.17
CA GLN A 222 -21.36 -14.21 -3.01
C GLN A 222 -22.53 -14.84 -2.25
N LEU A 223 -22.36 -15.13 -0.96
CA LEU A 223 -23.42 -15.72 -0.12
C LEU A 223 -24.46 -14.69 0.33
N ILE A 224 -24.11 -13.40 0.43
CA ILE A 224 -25.06 -12.33 0.78
C ILE A 224 -25.98 -11.99 -0.40
N HIS A 225 -25.48 -12.10 -1.65
CA HIS A 225 -26.27 -11.79 -2.85
C HIS A 225 -27.18 -12.92 -3.33
N ASN A 226 -26.93 -14.17 -2.90
CA ASN A 226 -27.77 -15.31 -3.25
C ASN A 226 -28.71 -15.67 -2.09
N LYS A 227 -29.56 -14.72 -1.69
CA LYS A 227 -30.76 -14.99 -0.89
C LYS A 227 -31.99 -14.91 -1.75
#